data_AF-A0A7X0R2Y8-F1
#
_entry.id   AF-A0A7X0R2Y8-F1
#
_cell.length_a   1.000
_cell.length_b   1.000
_cell.length_c   1.000
_cell.angle_alpha   90.00
_cell.angle_beta   90.00
_cell.angle_gamma   90.00
#
_symmetry.space_group_name_H-M   'P 1'
#
loop_
_entity.id
_entity.type
_entity.pdbx_description
1 polymer ?
#
loop_
_entity_poly.entity_id
_entity_poly.type
_entity_poly.pdbx_seq_one_letter_code
_entity_poly.pdbx_strand_id
1 'polypeptide(L)'
;MSDAKFESTTSFIFGLFTLFFFFKKQKLHGIFALIFLILSFKRIAILGVFAGLSLHVLLRKNSLFNQHAKFIFITIIIVINFIVPLIQILIATGSFDDIVENLTGITANHFTQGRQYIYDAIVGKFGLPSFTGEGIGSLNSYLISKEDNINNVHSDLLKNLYEFGYIFFALWVFFFYAFLLKRKHIGALCLAIYINIVFITDNVMIYYEVMFVYYLMIVTLLDDEFVNQLKKVRSSLIALIINKC
;
A
#
# COMPACT_ATOMS: atom_id res chain seq x y z
N MET A 1 -0.52 28.26 7.40
CA MET A 1 -0.76 27.11 6.50
C MET A 1 -0.26 27.50 5.13
N SER A 2 0.75 26.83 4.60
CA SER A 2 1.27 27.16 3.27
C SER A 2 0.28 26.70 2.20
N ASP A 3 -0.33 27.65 1.49
CA ASP A 3 -1.16 27.51 0.28
C ASP A 3 -0.37 26.95 -0.93
N ALA A 4 0.40 25.89 -0.73
CA ALA A 4 0.98 25.16 -1.84
C ALA A 4 -0.15 24.34 -2.48
N LYS A 5 -0.87 24.93 -3.45
CA LYS A 5 -1.86 24.29 -4.36
C LYS A 5 -1.30 23.11 -5.19
N PHE A 6 -0.14 22.58 -4.82
CA PHE A 6 0.59 21.54 -5.56
C PHE A 6 0.40 20.13 -4.96
N GLU A 7 -0.26 19.99 -3.80
CA GLU A 7 -0.57 18.68 -3.22
C GLU A 7 -1.85 18.08 -3.82
N SER A 8 -1.76 17.55 -5.04
CA SER A 8 -2.85 16.79 -5.66
C SER A 8 -2.81 15.31 -5.29
N THR A 9 -3.97 14.67 -5.08
CA THR A 9 -4.10 13.21 -4.89
C THR A 9 -3.56 12.42 -6.08
N THR A 10 -3.55 13.03 -7.28
CA THR A 10 -3.04 12.42 -8.51
C THR A 10 -1.54 12.14 -8.47
N SER A 11 -0.78 12.71 -7.53
CA SER A 11 0.66 12.43 -7.37
C SER A 11 0.94 10.95 -7.12
N PHE A 12 0.04 10.23 -6.46
CA PHE A 12 0.19 8.80 -6.20
C PHE A 12 0.17 7.96 -7.50
N ILE A 13 -0.43 8.48 -8.56
CA ILE A 13 -0.47 7.83 -9.87
C ILE A 13 0.94 7.83 -10.51
N PHE A 14 1.75 8.88 -10.30
CA PHE A 14 3.12 8.90 -10.83
C PHE A 14 4.02 7.83 -10.21
N GLY A 15 3.80 7.48 -8.93
CA GLY A 15 4.49 6.35 -8.31
C GLY A 15 4.10 5.00 -8.93
N LEU A 16 2.81 4.80 -9.20
CA LEU A 16 2.31 3.64 -9.93
C LEU A 16 2.91 3.55 -11.35
N PHE A 17 2.87 4.65 -12.11
CA PHE A 17 3.46 4.71 -13.46
C PHE A 17 4.96 4.41 -13.45
N THR A 18 5.70 4.95 -12.48
CA THR A 18 7.14 4.71 -12.36
C THR A 18 7.44 3.22 -12.27
N LEU A 19 6.78 2.52 -11.35
CA LEU A 19 6.94 1.07 -11.18
C LEU A 19 6.46 0.30 -12.42
N PHE A 20 5.27 0.63 -12.92
CA PHE A 20 4.67 -0.05 -14.07
C PHE A 20 5.56 0.02 -15.32
N PHE A 21 6.02 1.22 -15.71
CA PHE A 21 6.88 1.39 -16.87
C PHE A 21 8.25 0.75 -16.69
N PHE A 22 8.78 0.73 -15.46
CA PHE A 22 10.01 0.01 -15.15
C PHE A 22 9.85 -1.50 -15.43
N PHE A 23 8.73 -2.10 -15.01
CA PHE A 23 8.45 -3.52 -15.26
C PHE A 23 8.13 -3.83 -16.72
N LYS A 24 7.50 -2.89 -17.44
CA LYS A 24 7.31 -2.96 -18.90
C LYS A 24 8.59 -2.70 -19.70
N LYS A 25 9.73 -2.44 -19.05
CA LYS A 25 11.03 -2.09 -19.66
C LYS A 25 11.00 -0.79 -20.47
N GLN A 26 10.00 0.05 -20.28
CA GLN A 26 9.87 1.37 -20.93
C GLN A 26 10.53 2.45 -20.08
N LYS A 27 11.86 2.37 -19.95
CA LYS A 27 12.63 3.16 -18.97
C LYS A 27 12.42 4.67 -19.09
N LEU A 28 12.29 5.20 -20.31
CA LEU A 28 12.12 6.64 -20.53
C LEU A 28 10.83 7.16 -19.90
N HIS A 29 9.69 6.48 -20.11
CA HIS A 29 8.42 6.83 -19.50
C HIS A 29 8.46 6.69 -17.97
N GLY A 30 9.16 5.66 -17.46
CA GLY A 30 9.39 5.50 -16.02
C GLY A 30 10.21 6.63 -15.41
N ILE A 31 11.24 7.12 -16.11
CA ILE A 31 12.07 8.26 -15.66
C ILE A 31 11.24 9.55 -15.64
N PHE A 32 10.45 9.81 -16.70
CA PHE A 32 9.55 10.98 -16.71
C PHE A 32 8.53 10.92 -15.56
N ALA A 33 7.90 9.77 -15.34
CA ALA A 33 6.98 9.58 -14.20
C ALA A 33 7.67 9.80 -12.85
N LEU A 34 8.91 9.33 -12.69
CA LEU A 34 9.69 9.53 -11.47
C LEU A 34 10.03 11.02 -11.24
N ILE A 35 10.37 11.77 -12.30
CA ILE A 35 10.60 13.21 -12.20
C ILE A 35 9.33 13.91 -11.72
N PHE A 36 8.17 13.61 -12.31
CA PHE A 36 6.90 14.17 -11.84
C PHE A 36 6.54 13.77 -10.41
N LEU A 37 6.87 12.54 -10.00
CA LEU A 37 6.70 12.09 -8.62
C LEU A 37 7.56 12.92 -7.66
N ILE A 38 8.84 13.15 -7.98
CA ILE A 38 9.74 13.96 -7.14
C ILE A 38 9.24 15.41 -7.06
N LEU A 39 8.81 15.98 -8.19
CA LEU A 39 8.25 17.33 -8.25
C LEU A 39 6.93 17.49 -7.48
N SER A 40 6.22 16.39 -7.20
CA SER A 40 5.01 16.40 -6.36
C SER A 40 5.28 16.44 -4.86
N PHE A 41 6.54 16.27 -4.43
CA PHE A 41 6.99 16.29 -3.02
C PHE A 41 6.27 15.30 -2.07
N LYS A 42 5.51 14.31 -2.58
CA LYS A 42 4.89 13.26 -1.75
C LYS A 42 5.92 12.21 -1.31
N ARG A 43 6.54 12.47 -0.16
CA ARG A 43 7.57 11.62 0.46
C ARG A 43 7.16 10.14 0.56
N ILE A 44 5.95 9.85 1.01
CA ILE A 44 5.49 8.46 1.17
C ILE A 44 5.42 7.70 -0.17
N ALA A 45 5.03 8.39 -1.24
CA ALA A 45 4.96 7.80 -2.57
C ALA A 45 6.37 7.47 -3.11
N ILE A 46 7.35 8.34 -2.86
CA ILE A 46 8.76 8.07 -3.19
C ILE A 46 9.28 6.84 -2.42
N LEU A 47 8.98 6.76 -1.11
CA LEU A 47 9.32 5.59 -0.29
C LEU A 47 8.67 4.31 -0.81
N GLY A 48 7.39 4.39 -1.23
CA GLY A 48 6.68 3.27 -1.84
C GLY A 48 7.37 2.77 -3.12
N VAL A 49 7.79 3.68 -4.00
CA VAL A 49 8.51 3.32 -5.24
C VAL A 49 9.84 2.66 -4.89
N PHE A 50 10.59 3.23 -3.95
CA PHE A 50 11.86 2.67 -3.52
C PHE A 50 11.71 1.26 -2.93
N ALA A 51 10.70 1.03 -2.09
CA ALA A 51 10.39 -0.28 -1.53
C ALA A 51 9.97 -1.28 -2.62
N GLY A 52 9.13 -0.87 -3.57
CA GLY A 52 8.72 -1.70 -4.70
C GLY A 52 9.90 -2.12 -5.58
N LEU A 53 10.81 -1.20 -5.91
CA LEU A 53 12.03 -1.51 -6.67
C LEU A 53 13.00 -2.40 -5.89
N SER A 54 13.17 -2.14 -4.59
CA SER A 54 14.00 -2.96 -3.71
C SER A 54 13.48 -4.40 -3.64
N LEU A 55 12.17 -4.56 -3.50
CA LEU A 55 11.53 -5.87 -3.56
C LEU A 55 11.79 -6.54 -4.91
N HIS A 56 11.64 -5.83 -6.04
CA HIS A 56 11.96 -6.40 -7.34
C HIS A 56 13.39 -6.95 -7.42
N VAL A 57 14.38 -6.21 -6.91
CA VAL A 57 15.79 -6.65 -6.88
C VAL A 57 15.96 -7.89 -6.00
N LEU A 58 15.37 -7.91 -4.82
CA LEU A 58 15.41 -9.05 -3.90
C LEU A 58 14.76 -10.31 -4.52
N LEU A 59 13.63 -10.15 -5.21
CA LEU A 59 12.85 -11.26 -5.76
C LEU A 59 13.32 -11.75 -7.12
N ARG A 60 14.14 -10.96 -7.83
CA ARG A 60 14.71 -11.36 -9.13
C ARG A 60 15.48 -12.68 -9.08
N LYS A 61 16.03 -13.05 -7.92
CA LYS A 61 16.76 -14.31 -7.70
C LYS A 61 15.86 -15.52 -7.40
N ASN A 62 14.55 -15.44 -7.65
CA ASN A 62 13.56 -16.54 -7.63
C ASN A 62 13.34 -17.30 -6.30
N SER A 63 13.97 -16.91 -5.19
CA SER A 63 13.90 -17.68 -3.93
C SER A 63 12.52 -17.69 -3.27
N LEU A 64 11.67 -16.68 -3.49
CA LEU A 64 10.32 -16.62 -2.89
C LEU A 64 9.27 -17.51 -3.58
N PHE A 65 9.63 -18.28 -4.61
CA PHE A 65 8.65 -19.15 -5.28
C PHE A 65 8.43 -20.51 -4.59
N ASN A 66 9.21 -20.85 -3.56
CA ASN A 66 8.91 -21.97 -2.68
C ASN A 66 7.73 -21.63 -1.73
N GLN A 67 6.85 -22.59 -1.46
CA GLN A 67 5.67 -22.46 -0.61
C GLN A 67 6.01 -21.92 0.80
N HIS A 68 7.11 -22.39 1.41
CA HIS A 68 7.56 -21.90 2.72
C HIS A 68 7.91 -20.40 2.68
N ALA A 69 8.63 -19.97 1.65
CA ALA A 69 9.05 -18.57 1.52
C ALA A 69 7.85 -17.64 1.27
N LYS A 70 6.83 -18.10 0.52
CA LYS A 70 5.56 -17.39 0.35
C LYS A 70 4.82 -17.21 1.67
N PHE A 71 4.74 -18.27 2.47
CA PHE A 71 4.08 -18.22 3.76
C PHE A 71 4.77 -17.22 4.69
N ILE A 72 6.10 -17.29 4.81
CA ILE A 72 6.89 -16.34 5.61
C ILE A 72 6.65 -14.90 5.13
N PHE A 73 6.69 -14.66 3.81
CA PHE A 73 6.45 -13.32 3.26
C PHE A 73 5.05 -12.79 3.63
N ILE A 74 4.00 -13.59 3.45
CA ILE A 74 2.63 -13.18 3.82
C ILE A 74 2.54 -12.89 5.32
N THR A 75 3.13 -13.74 6.16
CA THR A 75 3.15 -13.53 7.62
C THR A 75 3.84 -12.22 7.98
N ILE A 76 5.00 -11.90 7.37
CA ILE A 76 5.69 -10.62 7.59
C ILE A 76 4.80 -9.45 7.19
N ILE A 77 4.13 -9.52 6.04
CA ILE A 77 3.25 -8.45 5.57
C ILE A 77 2.06 -8.25 6.52
N ILE A 78 1.43 -9.34 6.97
CA ILE A 78 0.34 -9.27 7.96
C ILE A 78 0.83 -8.63 9.25
N VAL A 79 1.98 -9.07 9.78
CA VAL A 79 2.57 -8.52 11.00
C VAL A 79 2.86 -7.03 10.85
N ILE A 80 3.45 -6.59 9.74
CA ILE A 80 3.70 -5.17 9.47
C ILE A 80 2.38 -4.39 9.40
N ASN A 81 1.36 -4.93 8.72
CA ASN A 81 0.05 -4.30 8.59
C ASN A 81 -0.69 -4.18 9.93
N PHE A 82 -0.35 -4.98 10.95
CA PHE A 82 -0.83 -4.80 12.32
C PHE A 82 0.04 -3.85 13.14
N ILE A 83 1.36 -4.02 13.09
CA ILE A 83 2.29 -3.21 13.90
C ILE A 83 2.14 -1.72 13.59
N VAL A 84 2.03 -1.37 12.30
CA VAL A 84 1.93 0.04 11.89
C VAL A 84 0.73 0.77 12.52
N PRO A 85 -0.53 0.32 12.34
CA PRO A 85 -1.67 0.98 12.99
C PRO A 85 -1.65 0.87 14.52
N LEU A 86 -1.07 -0.18 15.11
CA LEU A 86 -0.87 -0.24 16.56
C LEU A 86 0.09 0.84 17.06
N ILE A 87 1.19 1.10 16.33
CA ILE A 87 2.08 2.24 16.63
C ILE A 87 1.31 3.56 16.49
N GLN A 88 0.44 3.69 15.49
CA GLN A 88 -0.39 4.89 15.33
C GLN A 88 -1.34 5.09 16.51
N ILE A 89 -1.92 4.02 17.06
CA ILE A 89 -2.74 4.06 18.28
C ILE A 89 -1.90 4.48 19.49
N LEU A 90 -0.69 3.92 19.66
CA LEU A 90 0.19 4.30 20.78
C LEU A 90 0.63 5.77 20.70
N ILE A 91 0.87 6.29 19.50
CA ILE A 91 1.12 7.72 19.28
C ILE A 91 -0.13 8.52 19.65
N ALA A 92 -1.32 8.06 19.26
CA ALA A 92 -2.59 8.71 19.58
C ALA A 92 -2.78 8.87 21.11
N THR A 93 -2.50 7.83 21.88
CA THR A 93 -2.65 7.81 23.34
C THR A 93 -1.54 8.56 24.10
N GLY A 94 -0.66 9.28 23.39
CA GLY A 94 0.42 10.05 23.99
C GLY A 94 1.58 9.21 24.54
N SER A 95 1.62 7.90 24.28
CA SER A 95 2.66 7.00 24.82
C SER A 95 4.06 7.30 24.27
N PHE A 96 4.14 8.09 23.21
CA PHE A 96 5.40 8.52 22.58
C PHE A 96 5.68 10.02 22.73
N ASP A 97 4.85 10.78 23.45
CA ASP A 97 4.97 12.24 23.52
C ASP A 97 6.33 12.68 24.07
N ASP A 98 6.73 12.13 25.22
CA ASP A 98 8.03 12.41 25.82
C ASP A 98 9.20 12.03 24.90
N ILE A 99 9.09 10.90 24.19
CA ILE A 99 10.15 10.43 23.29
C ILE A 99 10.28 11.38 22.09
N VAL A 100 9.15 11.80 21.50
CA VAL A 100 9.14 12.72 20.36
C VAL A 100 9.65 14.09 20.78
N GLU A 101 9.17 14.62 21.91
CA GLU A 101 9.58 15.94 22.40
C GLU A 101 11.07 15.99 22.75
N ASN A 102 11.59 14.96 23.44
CA ASN A 102 13.02 14.89 23.77
C ASN A 102 13.92 14.75 22.54
N LEU A 103 13.49 14.04 21.49
CA LEU A 103 14.29 13.83 20.28
C LEU A 103 14.20 14.98 19.27
N THR A 104 13.04 15.62 19.18
CA THR A 104 12.74 16.58 18.10
C THR A 104 12.53 18.02 18.58
N GLY A 105 12.29 18.22 19.87
CA GLY A 105 11.94 19.52 20.45
C GLY A 105 10.56 20.03 20.08
N ILE A 106 9.71 19.20 19.45
CA ILE A 106 8.33 19.54 19.08
C ILE A 106 7.35 18.52 19.65
N THR A 107 6.09 18.92 19.83
CA THR A 107 5.04 18.02 20.32
C THR A 107 4.72 16.94 19.30
N ALA A 108 4.29 15.76 19.77
CA ALA A 108 3.90 14.65 18.90
C ALA A 108 2.75 15.02 17.94
N ASN A 109 1.84 15.91 18.36
CA ASN A 109 0.76 16.36 17.48
C ASN A 109 1.29 17.22 16.34
N HIS A 110 2.27 18.08 16.61
CA HIS A 110 2.94 18.85 15.55
C HIS A 110 3.77 17.94 14.63
N PHE A 111 4.48 16.96 15.19
CA PHE A 111 5.25 15.96 14.44
C PHE A 111 4.37 15.14 13.49
N THR A 112 3.19 14.73 13.96
CA THR A 112 2.19 13.98 13.17
C THR A 112 1.29 14.88 12.32
N GLN A 113 1.51 16.20 12.31
CA GLN A 113 0.73 17.18 11.55
C GLN A 113 -0.77 17.14 11.90
N GLY A 114 -1.11 17.02 13.18
CA GLY A 114 -2.49 17.03 13.68
C GLY A 114 -3.17 15.66 13.71
N ARG A 115 -2.51 14.59 13.26
CA ARG A 115 -3.12 13.25 13.19
C ARG A 115 -3.29 12.61 14.56
N GLN A 116 -2.43 12.94 15.53
CA GLN A 116 -2.57 12.47 16.90
C GLN A 116 -3.95 12.80 17.46
N TYR A 117 -4.42 14.04 17.27
CA TYR A 117 -5.76 14.47 17.71
C TYR A 117 -6.90 13.64 17.07
N ILE A 118 -6.83 13.40 15.76
CA ILE A 118 -7.83 12.60 15.04
C ILE A 118 -7.84 11.16 15.56
N TYR A 119 -6.66 10.57 15.75
CA TYR A 119 -6.54 9.19 16.20
C TYR A 119 -6.96 9.05 17.67
N ASP A 120 -6.66 10.04 18.51
CA ASP A 120 -7.09 10.06 19.91
C ASP A 120 -8.62 10.10 20.03
N ALA A 121 -9.30 10.89 19.19
CA ALA A 121 -10.76 10.89 19.15
C ALA A 121 -11.36 9.52 18.78
N ILE A 122 -10.71 8.79 17.86
CA ILE A 122 -11.13 7.43 17.47
C ILE A 122 -10.89 6.46 18.63
N VAL A 123 -9.70 6.47 19.23
CA VAL A 123 -9.35 5.59 20.36
C VAL A 123 -10.24 5.88 21.57
N GLY A 124 -10.52 7.15 21.87
CA GLY A 124 -11.40 7.55 22.97
C GLY A 124 -12.84 7.09 22.77
N LYS A 125 -13.31 7.00 21.52
CA LYS A 125 -14.68 6.53 21.21
C LYS A 125 -14.80 5.02 21.15
N PHE A 126 -13.89 4.36 20.45
CA PHE A 126 -13.99 2.94 20.09
C PHE A 126 -13.08 2.04 20.93
N GLY A 127 -12.15 2.61 21.70
CA GLY A 127 -11.12 1.86 22.42
C GLY A 127 -10.11 1.23 21.46
N LEU A 128 -9.64 0.03 21.81
CA LEU A 128 -8.84 -0.79 20.91
C LEU A 128 -9.73 -1.45 19.85
N PRO A 129 -9.21 -1.71 18.63
CA PRO A 129 -9.96 -2.41 17.59
C PRO A 129 -10.59 -3.70 18.11
N SER A 130 -11.85 -3.95 17.76
CA SER A 130 -12.54 -5.20 18.10
C SER A 130 -12.09 -6.35 17.18
N PHE A 131 -12.44 -7.60 17.53
CA PHE A 131 -12.08 -8.75 16.69
C PHE A 131 -12.81 -8.77 15.33
N THR A 132 -14.04 -8.26 15.30
CA THR A 132 -14.94 -8.26 14.13
C THR A 132 -15.11 -6.89 13.47
N GLY A 133 -14.61 -5.83 14.11
CA GLY A 133 -14.68 -4.46 13.61
C GLY A 133 -15.99 -3.76 13.93
N GLU A 134 -15.98 -2.44 13.69
CA GLU A 134 -17.09 -1.53 13.95
C GLU A 134 -18.00 -1.31 12.72
N GLY A 135 -17.63 -1.92 11.58
CA GLY A 135 -18.34 -1.82 10.31
C GLY A 135 -17.81 -0.70 9.42
N ILE A 136 -17.95 -0.88 8.10
CA ILE A 136 -17.43 0.04 7.08
C ILE A 136 -18.10 1.41 7.21
N GLY A 137 -17.29 2.46 7.22
CA GLY A 137 -17.74 3.85 7.31
C GLY A 137 -18.11 4.32 8.71
N SER A 138 -18.01 3.47 9.74
CA SER A 138 -18.30 3.83 11.14
C SER A 138 -17.40 4.97 11.64
N LEU A 139 -16.09 4.90 11.33
CA LEU A 139 -15.11 5.91 11.74
C LEU A 139 -15.39 7.26 11.07
N ASN A 140 -15.63 7.27 9.76
CA ASN A 140 -15.96 8.49 9.04
C ASN A 140 -17.28 9.10 9.53
N SER A 141 -18.31 8.27 9.77
CA SER A 141 -19.60 8.72 10.29
C SER A 141 -19.45 9.37 11.67
N TYR A 142 -18.61 8.79 12.53
CA TYR A 142 -18.29 9.36 13.83
C TYR A 142 -17.56 10.70 13.72
N LEU A 143 -16.50 10.78 12.91
CA LEU A 143 -15.72 12.01 12.76
C LEU A 143 -16.56 13.17 12.21
N ILE A 144 -17.38 12.90 11.19
CA ILE A 144 -18.33 13.89 10.63
C ILE A 144 -19.32 14.38 11.69
N SER A 145 -19.76 13.51 12.60
CA SER A 145 -20.70 13.89 13.67
C SER A 145 -20.08 14.73 14.79
N LYS A 146 -18.74 14.71 14.92
CA LYS A 146 -18.01 15.30 16.04
C LYS A 146 -17.38 16.64 15.69
N GLU A 147 -16.92 16.81 14.45
CA GLU A 147 -16.31 18.05 13.99
C GLU A 147 -16.67 18.38 12.54
N ASP A 148 -17.12 19.61 12.31
CA ASP A 148 -17.53 20.12 10.99
C ASP A 148 -16.40 20.13 9.93
N ASN A 149 -15.14 19.91 10.33
CA ASN A 149 -13.97 20.04 9.46
C ASN A 149 -13.07 18.79 9.36
N ILE A 150 -13.32 17.71 10.10
CA ILE A 150 -12.50 16.49 10.04
C ILE A 150 -13.25 15.40 9.27
N ASN A 151 -13.02 15.35 7.96
CA ASN A 151 -13.81 14.47 7.10
C ASN A 151 -13.25 13.04 6.96
N ASN A 152 -11.97 12.78 7.28
CA ASN A 152 -11.36 11.47 7.05
C ASN A 152 -10.20 11.11 7.97
N VAL A 153 -10.09 9.82 8.24
CA VAL A 153 -8.90 9.19 8.82
C VAL A 153 -7.80 9.14 7.76
N HIS A 154 -6.69 9.82 7.98
CA HIS A 154 -5.57 9.87 7.02
C HIS A 154 -4.65 8.64 7.12
N SER A 155 -5.22 7.44 7.30
CA SER A 155 -4.50 6.16 7.32
C SER A 155 -5.50 5.06 6.99
N ASP A 156 -5.44 4.54 5.77
CA ASP A 156 -6.28 3.42 5.37
C ASP A 156 -5.99 2.17 6.20
N LEU A 157 -4.75 1.95 6.65
CA LEU A 157 -4.44 0.81 7.51
C LEU A 157 -5.14 0.90 8.87
N LEU A 158 -5.10 2.08 9.51
CA LEU A 158 -5.79 2.30 10.78
C LEU A 158 -7.30 2.18 10.62
N LYS A 159 -7.83 2.82 9.57
CA LYS A 159 -9.25 2.77 9.25
C LYS A 159 -9.72 1.34 9.04
N ASN A 160 -9.05 0.58 8.18
CA ASN A 160 -9.41 -0.81 7.89
C ASN A 160 -9.28 -1.70 9.13
N LEU A 161 -8.29 -1.47 10.00
CA LEU A 161 -8.16 -2.24 11.25
C LEU A 161 -9.37 -2.03 12.17
N TYR A 162 -9.84 -0.80 12.34
CA TYR A 162 -11.03 -0.53 13.17
C TYR A 162 -12.33 -0.97 12.50
N GLU A 163 -12.50 -0.74 11.20
CA GLU A 163 -13.74 -1.05 10.49
C GLU A 163 -13.93 -2.56 10.26
N PHE A 164 -12.86 -3.30 10.00
CA PHE A 164 -12.89 -4.76 9.78
C PHE A 164 -12.56 -5.57 11.05
N GLY A 165 -11.85 -4.99 12.00
CA GLY A 165 -11.33 -5.72 13.16
C GLY A 165 -10.19 -6.66 12.82
N TYR A 166 -9.58 -7.25 13.85
CA TYR A 166 -8.37 -8.09 13.68
C TYR A 166 -8.58 -9.25 12.70
N ILE A 167 -9.72 -9.93 12.76
CA ILE A 167 -9.94 -11.15 11.97
C ILE A 167 -10.09 -10.82 10.48
N PHE A 168 -11.03 -9.94 10.13
CA PHE A 168 -11.32 -9.65 8.73
C PHE A 168 -10.21 -8.83 8.08
N PHE A 169 -9.50 -7.98 8.84
CA PHE A 169 -8.30 -7.30 8.34
C PHE A 169 -7.18 -8.29 8.00
N ALA A 170 -6.89 -9.27 8.87
CA ALA A 170 -5.91 -10.31 8.59
C ALA A 170 -6.28 -11.14 7.35
N LEU A 171 -7.55 -11.55 7.25
CA LEU A 171 -8.06 -12.30 6.09
C LEU A 171 -7.93 -11.48 4.80
N TRP A 172 -8.29 -10.20 4.83
CA TRP A 172 -8.16 -9.31 3.67
C TRP A 172 -6.71 -9.23 3.19
N VAL A 173 -5.76 -8.95 4.08
CA VAL A 173 -4.33 -8.92 3.75
C VAL A 173 -3.86 -10.28 3.23
N PHE A 174 -4.22 -11.37 3.92
CA PHE A 174 -3.84 -12.73 3.53
C PHE A 174 -4.32 -13.08 2.12
N PHE A 175 -5.62 -12.94 1.84
CA PHE A 175 -6.18 -13.31 0.54
C PHE A 175 -5.64 -12.43 -0.58
N PHE A 176 -5.46 -11.13 -0.32
CA PHE A 176 -4.93 -10.20 -1.30
C PHE A 176 -3.51 -10.59 -1.75
N TYR A 177 -2.59 -10.82 -0.81
CA TYR A 177 -1.21 -11.19 -1.13
C TYR A 177 -1.09 -12.65 -1.60
N ALA A 178 -1.88 -13.58 -1.07
CA ALA A 178 -1.91 -14.97 -1.54
C ALA A 178 -2.35 -15.06 -3.01
N PHE A 179 -3.34 -14.26 -3.42
CA PHE A 179 -3.77 -14.17 -4.82
C PHE A 179 -2.63 -13.71 -5.74
N LEU A 180 -1.93 -12.63 -5.38
CA LEU A 180 -0.82 -12.10 -6.19
C LEU A 180 0.36 -13.09 -6.26
N LEU A 181 0.73 -13.70 -5.14
CA LEU A 181 1.82 -14.69 -5.10
C LEU A 181 1.49 -16.00 -5.83
N LYS A 182 0.21 -16.34 -5.98
CA LYS A 182 -0.24 -17.46 -6.82
C LYS A 182 0.01 -17.18 -8.30
N ARG A 183 -0.18 -15.93 -8.73
CA ARG A 183 0.02 -15.51 -10.13
C ARG A 183 1.48 -15.38 -10.54
N LYS A 184 2.40 -15.24 -9.57
CA LYS A 184 3.86 -15.18 -9.77
C LYS A 184 4.38 -13.93 -10.51
N HIS A 185 3.53 -12.92 -10.72
CA HIS A 185 3.96 -11.65 -11.31
C HIS A 185 4.60 -10.70 -10.28
N ILE A 186 5.94 -10.62 -10.27
CA ILE A 186 6.70 -9.76 -9.34
C ILE A 186 6.27 -8.29 -9.46
N GLY A 187 6.01 -7.79 -10.67
CA GLY A 187 5.60 -6.40 -10.87
C GLY A 187 4.28 -6.06 -10.18
N ALA A 188 3.34 -7.00 -10.13
CA ALA A 188 2.05 -6.78 -9.47
C ALA A 188 2.22 -6.74 -7.94
N LEU A 189 3.11 -7.59 -7.41
CA LEU A 189 3.49 -7.54 -5.99
C LEU A 189 4.18 -6.23 -5.61
N CYS A 190 5.02 -5.68 -6.49
CA CYS A 190 5.69 -4.40 -6.24
C CYS A 190 4.69 -3.23 -6.22
N LEU A 191 3.69 -3.24 -7.10
CA LEU A 191 2.59 -2.26 -7.07
C LEU A 191 1.73 -2.41 -5.79
N ALA A 192 1.48 -3.64 -5.35
CA ALA A 192 0.76 -3.91 -4.11
C ALA A 192 1.50 -3.40 -2.86
N ILE A 193 2.82 -3.56 -2.82
CA ILE A 193 3.65 -3.05 -1.73
C ILE A 193 3.71 -1.52 -1.76
N TYR A 194 3.79 -0.92 -2.96
CA TYR A 194 3.66 0.52 -3.13
C TYR A 194 2.35 1.03 -2.52
N ILE A 195 1.20 0.50 -2.92
CA ILE A 195 -0.09 1.00 -2.42
C ILE A 195 -0.23 0.76 -0.91
N ASN A 196 0.27 -0.37 -0.40
CA ASN A 196 0.25 -0.68 1.02
C ASN A 196 1.09 0.30 1.87
N ILE A 197 2.22 0.77 1.35
CA ILE A 197 3.01 1.82 1.99
C ILE A 197 2.26 3.15 1.99
N VAL A 198 1.57 3.49 0.90
CA VAL A 198 0.80 4.72 0.85
C VAL A 198 -0.41 4.67 1.80
N PHE A 199 -1.04 3.50 1.99
CA PHE A 199 -2.11 3.29 2.98
C PHE A 199 -1.70 3.59 4.43
N ILE A 200 -0.40 3.65 4.74
CA ILE A 200 0.08 3.98 6.10
C ILE A 200 -0.25 5.42 6.47
N THR A 201 -0.15 6.35 5.52
CA THR A 201 -0.19 7.79 5.81
C THR A 201 -1.28 8.54 5.06
N ASP A 202 -2.02 7.88 4.18
CA ASP A 202 -3.02 8.54 3.37
C ASP A 202 -4.24 7.63 3.20
N ASN A 203 -5.35 8.23 2.81
CA ASN A 203 -6.65 7.59 2.59
C ASN A 203 -6.88 7.34 1.09
N VAL A 204 -5.92 6.66 0.46
CA VAL A 204 -5.93 6.41 -0.98
C VAL A 204 -7.08 5.53 -1.45
N MET A 205 -7.65 4.70 -0.58
CA MET A 205 -8.82 3.89 -0.94
C MET A 205 -10.02 4.72 -1.42
N ILE A 206 -10.15 5.98 -0.97
CA ILE A 206 -11.23 6.87 -1.45
C ILE A 206 -10.85 7.65 -2.72
N TYR A 207 -9.57 7.64 -3.13
CA TYR A 207 -9.12 8.29 -4.36
C TYR A 207 -9.38 7.36 -5.55
N TYR A 208 -10.57 7.49 -6.12
CA TYR A 208 -11.04 6.67 -7.23
C TYR A 208 -10.03 6.62 -8.38
N GLU A 209 -9.45 7.75 -8.77
CA GLU A 209 -8.48 7.84 -9.86
C GLU A 209 -7.22 7.01 -9.59
N VAL A 210 -6.75 6.97 -8.34
CA VAL A 210 -5.55 6.21 -7.97
C VAL A 210 -5.87 4.71 -7.96
N MET A 211 -6.98 4.33 -7.32
CA MET A 211 -7.39 2.93 -7.20
C MET A 211 -7.76 2.33 -8.56
N PHE A 212 -8.43 3.09 -9.43
CA PHE A 212 -8.73 2.66 -10.80
C PHE A 212 -7.46 2.37 -11.60
N VAL A 213 -6.49 3.30 -11.61
CA VAL A 213 -5.22 3.10 -12.32
C VAL A 213 -4.45 1.92 -11.74
N TYR A 214 -4.41 1.80 -10.41
CA TYR A 214 -3.79 0.68 -9.72
C TYR A 214 -4.36 -0.67 -10.18
N TYR A 215 -5.68 -0.84 -10.14
CA TYR A 215 -6.32 -2.09 -10.56
C TYR A 215 -6.11 -2.38 -12.06
N LEU A 216 -6.21 -1.36 -12.91
CA LEU A 216 -5.96 -1.50 -14.35
C LEU A 216 -4.53 -1.99 -14.63
N MET A 217 -3.54 -1.45 -13.92
CA MET A 217 -2.14 -1.89 -14.05
C MET A 217 -1.92 -3.31 -13.54
N ILE A 218 -2.53 -3.68 -12.41
CA ILE A 218 -2.47 -5.05 -11.88
C ILE A 218 -3.02 -6.03 -12.92
N VAL A 219 -4.21 -5.78 -13.47
CA VAL A 219 -4.82 -6.63 -14.50
C VAL A 219 -3.91 -6.74 -15.73
N THR A 220 -3.43 -5.60 -16.25
CA THR A 220 -2.56 -5.56 -17.43
C THR A 220 -1.29 -6.40 -17.25
N LEU A 221 -0.65 -6.31 -16.09
CA LEU A 221 0.57 -7.07 -15.80
C LEU A 221 0.30 -8.58 -15.68
N LEU A 222 -0.86 -8.95 -15.11
CA LEU A 222 -1.26 -10.35 -14.98
C LEU A 222 -1.64 -10.98 -16.33
N ASP A 223 -2.25 -10.21 -17.23
CA ASP A 223 -2.64 -10.68 -18.57
C ASP A 223 -1.43 -10.91 -19.48
N ASP A 224 -0.42 -10.03 -19.44
CA ASP A 224 0.82 -10.25 -20.21
C ASP A 224 1.48 -11.59 -19.86
N GLU A 225 1.44 -11.95 -18.58
CA GLU A 225 2.02 -13.21 -18.10
C GLU A 225 1.26 -14.41 -18.69
N PHE A 226 -0.06 -14.35 -18.70
CA PHE A 226 -0.90 -15.39 -19.30
C PHE A 226 -0.61 -15.55 -20.80
N VAL A 227 -0.55 -14.44 -21.54
CA VAL A 227 -0.22 -14.46 -22.98
C VAL A 227 1.18 -15.02 -23.23
N ASN A 228 2.17 -14.67 -22.40
CA ASN A 228 3.53 -15.18 -22.52
C ASN A 228 3.63 -16.67 -22.23
N GLN A 229 2.86 -17.19 -21.26
CA GLN A 229 2.78 -18.63 -20.98
C GLN A 229 2.20 -19.40 -22.18
N LEU A 230 1.12 -18.90 -22.80
CA LEU A 230 0.53 -19.52 -23.99
C LEU A 230 1.51 -19.57 -25.18
N LYS A 231 2.25 -18.49 -25.42
CA LYS A 231 3.28 -18.46 -26.48
C LYS A 231 4.36 -19.52 -26.25
N LYS A 232 4.79 -19.72 -25.00
CA LYS A 232 5.80 -20.72 -24.63
C LYS A 232 5.30 -22.16 -24.88
N VAL A 233 4.06 -22.46 -24.48
CA VAL A 233 3.45 -23.78 -24.73
C VAL A 233 3.36 -24.04 -26.23
N ARG A 234 2.92 -23.05 -27.02
CA ARG A 234 2.85 -23.16 -28.48
C ARG A 234 4.22 -23.44 -29.11
N SER A 235 5.27 -22.73 -28.67
CA SER A 235 6.63 -22.99 -29.20
C SER A 235 7.15 -24.39 -28.84
N SER A 236 6.88 -24.88 -27.63
CA SER A 236 7.29 -26.24 -27.23
C SER A 236 6.56 -27.32 -28.03
N LEU A 237 5.27 -27.13 -28.33
CA LEU A 237 4.49 -28.04 -29.16
C LEU A 237 5.03 -28.08 -30.60
N ILE A 238 5.32 -26.92 -31.19
CA ILE A 238 5.90 -26.84 -32.54
C ILE A 238 7.26 -27.55 -32.59
N ALA A 239 8.13 -27.33 -31.60
CA ALA A 239 9.42 -28.01 -31.51
C ALA A 239 9.29 -29.54 -31.37
N LEU A 240 8.31 -30.02 -30.62
CA LEU A 240 8.03 -31.45 -30.48
C LEU A 240 7.56 -32.09 -31.80
N ILE A 241 6.75 -31.37 -32.58
CA ILE A 241 6.26 -31.83 -33.88
C ILE A 241 7.41 -31.91 -34.89
N ILE A 242 8.26 -30.87 -34.96
CA ILE A 242 9.41 -30.83 -35.87
C ILE A 242 10.39 -31.97 -35.59
N ASN A 243 10.67 -32.28 -34.32
CA ASN A 243 11.62 -33.36 -33.97
C ASN A 243 11.09 -34.78 -34.25
N LYS A 244 9.79 -34.94 -34.56
CA LYS A 244 9.18 -36.24 -34.90
C LYS A 244 9.02 -36.46 -36.40
N CYS A 245 9.26 -35.44 -37.22
CA CYS A 245 9.26 -35.52 -38.68
C CYS A 245 10.69 -35.64 -39.19
#